data_AF-A0A1W9MTZ0-F1
#
_entry.id   AF-A0A1W9MTZ0-F1
#
_cell.length_a   1.000
_cell.length_b   1.000
_cell.length_c   1.000
_cell.angle_alpha   90.00
_cell.angle_beta   90.00
_cell.angle_gamma   90.00
#
_symmetry.space_group_name_H-M   'P 1'
#
loop_
_entity.id
_entity.type
_entity.pdbx_description
1 polymer ?
#
loop_
_entity_poly.entity_id
_entity_poly.type
_entity_poly.pdbx_seq_one_letter_code
_entity_poly.pdbx_strand_id
1 'polypeptide(L)'
;KSEIDSLKLSESTEKLLIDLLENAIISRFPKMTFEEIQKMIHYTPIEKTVVGQELIRMGRMEGRTEGRIEGRLEGIEKGNLIGKIHLAQRILKRRPMPKKKLLDKTPKELRAILKKLEAELRIV
;
A
#
# COMPACT_ATOMS: atom_id res chain seq x y z
N LYS A 1 9.33 17.29 43.71
CA LYS A 1 9.33 17.86 42.35
C LYS A 1 10.58 18.72 42.13
N SER A 2 11.77 18.23 42.52
CA SER A 2 12.95 19.12 42.60
C SER A 2 14.32 18.42 42.68
N GLU A 3 14.45 17.17 42.23
CA GLU A 3 15.76 16.47 42.26
C GLU A 3 16.21 15.92 40.90
N ILE A 4 15.32 15.89 39.89
CA ILE A 4 15.68 15.41 38.55
C ILE A 4 16.13 16.58 37.66
N ASP A 5 15.55 17.78 37.86
CA ASP A 5 15.87 18.98 37.08
C ASP A 5 17.27 19.56 37.38
N SER A 6 17.98 19.05 38.39
CA SER A 6 19.33 19.48 38.78
C SER A 6 20.45 18.63 38.17
N LEU A 7 20.13 17.52 37.52
CA LEU A 7 21.11 16.72 36.79
C LEU A 7 21.25 17.30 35.39
N LYS A 8 22.18 18.26 35.22
CA LYS A 8 22.74 18.58 33.90
C LYS A 8 23.47 17.35 33.39
N LEU A 9 22.71 16.38 32.86
CA LEU A 9 23.22 15.19 32.22
C LEU A 9 23.98 15.63 30.97
N SER A 10 25.16 15.04 30.75
CA SER A 10 25.84 15.22 29.46
C SER A 10 24.96 14.61 28.38
N GLU A 11 24.99 15.17 27.17
CA GLU A 11 24.24 14.70 26.01
C GLU A 11 24.46 13.18 25.75
N SER A 12 25.66 12.70 26.07
CA SER A 12 26.06 11.29 26.05
C SER A 12 25.39 10.42 27.13
N THR A 13 25.19 10.96 28.34
CA THR A 13 24.54 10.23 29.44
C THR A 13 23.03 10.19 29.24
N GLU A 14 22.45 11.27 28.74
CA GLU A 14 21.04 11.33 28.36
C GLU A 14 20.71 10.31 27.26
N LYS A 15 21.56 10.23 26.24
CA LYS A 15 21.42 9.24 25.17
C LYS A 15 21.57 7.80 25.69
N LEU A 16 22.53 7.54 26.57
CA LEU A 16 22.72 6.23 27.20
C LEU A 16 21.49 5.82 28.04
N LEU A 17 20.91 6.76 28.79
CA LEU A 17 19.73 6.51 29.60
C LEU A 17 18.50 6.24 28.73
N ILE A 18 18.33 6.97 27.63
CA ILE A 18 17.25 6.72 26.65
C ILE A 18 17.42 5.33 26.03
N ASP A 19 18.62 4.99 25.54
CA ASP A 19 18.88 3.69 24.92
C ASP A 19 18.64 2.53 25.91
N LEU A 20 18.97 2.70 27.19
CA LEU A 20 18.75 1.70 28.22
C LEU A 20 17.26 1.56 28.56
N LEU A 21 16.52 2.68 28.61
CA LEU A 21 15.09 2.70 28.89
C LEU A 21 14.29 2.09 27.74
N GLU A 22 14.62 2.42 26.49
CA GLU A 22 14.00 1.84 25.29
C GLU A 22 14.18 0.31 25.26
N ASN A 23 15.41 -0.17 25.45
CA ASN A 23 15.68 -1.61 25.47
C ASN A 23 14.98 -2.34 26.63
N ALA A 24 14.89 -1.71 27.81
CA ALA A 24 14.19 -2.27 28.95
C ALA A 24 12.68 -2.40 28.70
N ILE A 25 12.05 -1.41 28.04
CA ILE A 25 10.62 -1.42 27.76
C ILE A 25 10.28 -2.45 26.67
N ILE A 26 11.06 -2.50 25.59
CA ILE A 26 10.87 -3.48 24.50
C ILE A 26 11.02 -4.91 25.02
N SER A 27 12.02 -5.17 25.87
CA SER A 27 12.27 -6.49 26.46
C SER A 27 11.16 -6.91 27.44
N ARG A 28 10.65 -5.99 28.25
CA ARG A 28 9.70 -6.30 29.32
C ARG A 28 8.24 -6.34 28.86
N PHE A 29 7.91 -5.66 27.76
CA PHE A 29 6.54 -5.57 27.25
C PHE A 29 6.42 -5.93 25.76
N PRO A 30 6.70 -7.19 25.37
CA PRO A 30 6.71 -7.62 23.97
C PRO A 30 5.34 -7.57 23.28
N LYS A 31 4.24 -7.40 24.03
CA LYS A 31 2.86 -7.31 23.52
C LYS A 31 2.28 -5.89 23.55
N MET A 32 3.02 -4.92 24.08
CA MET A 32 2.54 -3.55 24.22
C MET A 32 2.70 -2.82 22.91
N THR A 33 1.67 -2.10 22.50
CA THR A 33 1.69 -1.36 21.24
C THR A 33 2.57 -0.13 21.41
N PHE A 34 3.20 0.28 20.31
CA PHE A 34 4.04 1.47 20.28
C PHE A 34 3.31 2.73 20.81
N GLU A 35 2.00 2.82 20.57
CA GLU A 35 1.14 3.91 21.03
C GLU A 35 0.98 3.96 22.57
N GLU A 36 0.96 2.80 23.24
CA GLU A 36 0.87 2.70 24.70
C GLU A 36 2.17 3.13 25.38
N ILE A 37 3.31 2.78 24.77
CA ILE A 37 4.64 3.19 25.24
C ILE A 37 4.79 4.72 25.17
N GLN A 38 4.33 5.34 24.07
CA GLN A 38 4.38 6.79 23.91
C GLN A 38 3.51 7.56 24.91
N LYS A 39 2.34 7.03 25.25
CA LYS A 39 1.46 7.62 26.28
C LYS A 39 2.09 7.57 27.68
N MET A 40 2.96 6.58 27.96
CA MET A 40 3.65 6.48 29.25
C MET A 40 4.87 7.42 29.38
N ILE A 41 5.61 7.66 28.30
CA ILE A 41 6.89 8.41 28.34
C ILE A 41 6.70 9.93 28.10
N HIS A 42 5.47 10.41 27.85
CA HIS A 42 5.17 11.83 27.56
C HIS A 42 6.03 12.44 26.42
N TYR A 43 6.54 11.62 25.50
CA TYR A 43 7.29 12.11 24.34
C TYR A 43 6.34 12.63 23.25
N THR A 44 6.83 13.57 22.43
CA THR A 44 6.14 14.02 21.21
C THR A 44 5.72 12.80 20.38
N PRO A 45 4.44 12.66 19.98
CA PRO A 45 3.98 11.57 19.11
C PRO A 45 4.87 11.46 17.88
N ILE A 46 5.23 10.24 17.47
CA ILE A 46 6.26 10.02 16.44
C ILE A 46 5.85 10.66 15.12
N GLU A 47 4.55 10.67 14.81
CA GLU A 47 3.94 11.27 13.63
C GLU A 47 4.16 12.79 13.57
N LYS A 48 4.38 13.42 14.72
CA LYS A 48 4.68 14.86 14.85
C LYS A 48 6.17 15.16 14.83
N THR A 49 7.04 14.15 14.96
CA THR A 49 8.49 14.32 14.84
C THR A 49 8.90 14.51 13.37
N VAL A 50 10.08 15.10 13.14
CA VAL A 50 10.66 15.23 11.79
C VAL A 50 10.80 13.86 11.12
N VAL A 51 11.24 12.84 11.90
CA VAL A 51 11.40 11.47 11.42
C VAL A 51 10.05 10.85 11.03
N GLY A 52 9.01 11.00 11.84
CA GLY A 52 7.69 10.45 11.50
C GLY A 52 7.01 11.17 10.33
N GLN A 53 7.17 12.49 10.21
CA GLN A 53 6.71 13.22 9.03
C GLN A 53 7.43 12.76 7.76
N GLU A 54 8.73 12.49 7.85
CA GLU A 54 9.52 11.95 6.75
C GLU A 54 9.04 10.55 6.35
N LEU A 55 8.79 9.65 7.31
CA LEU A 55 8.25 8.32 7.05
C LEU A 55 6.85 8.38 6.42
N ILE A 56 5.96 9.26 6.88
CA ILE A 56 4.64 9.48 6.26
C ILE A 56 4.80 9.99 4.82
N ARG A 57 5.77 10.88 4.58
CA ARG A 57 6.07 11.40 3.23
C ARG A 57 6.58 10.29 2.31
N MET A 58 7.50 9.46 2.79
CA MET A 58 8.00 8.29 2.06
C MET A 58 6.87 7.33 1.72
N GLY A 59 6.06 6.92 2.70
CA GLY A 59 4.94 6.01 2.46
C GLY A 59 3.90 6.57 1.49
N ARG A 60 3.63 7.89 1.50
CA ARG A 60 2.78 8.54 0.49
C ARG A 60 3.40 8.54 -0.89
N MET A 61 4.71 8.70 -0.99
CA MET A 61 5.44 8.65 -2.26
C MET A 61 5.40 7.23 -2.83
N GLU A 62 5.77 6.24 -2.02
CA GLU A 62 5.75 4.82 -2.38
C GLU A 62 4.34 4.39 -2.80
N GLY A 63 3.31 4.64 -1.99
CA GLY A 63 1.93 4.28 -2.32
C GLY A 63 1.41 4.96 -3.60
N ARG A 64 1.84 6.19 -3.91
CA ARG A 64 1.51 6.84 -5.19
C ARG A 64 2.23 6.16 -6.36
N THR A 65 3.50 5.80 -6.18
CA THR A 65 4.27 5.12 -7.23
C THR A 65 3.74 3.73 -7.51
N GLU A 66 3.48 2.93 -6.48
CA GLU A 66 2.90 1.60 -6.58
C GLU A 66 1.51 1.65 -7.21
N GLY A 67 0.61 2.49 -6.69
CA GLY A 67 -0.74 2.62 -7.24
C GLY A 67 -0.75 3.08 -8.70
N ARG A 68 0.20 3.93 -9.12
CA ARG A 68 0.36 4.31 -10.53
C ARG A 68 0.85 3.15 -11.39
N ILE A 69 1.82 2.36 -10.90
CA ILE A 69 2.36 1.21 -11.62
C ILE A 69 1.29 0.13 -11.77
N GLU A 70 0.64 -0.25 -10.68
CA GLU A 70 -0.43 -1.25 -10.65
C GLU A 70 -1.60 -0.84 -11.54
N GLY A 71 -2.12 0.39 -11.36
CA GLY A 71 -3.22 0.88 -12.17
C GLY A 71 -2.89 0.93 -13.67
N ARG A 72 -1.63 1.23 -14.04
CA ARG A 72 -1.18 1.19 -15.43
C ARG A 72 -1.14 -0.24 -15.97
N LEU A 73 -0.59 -1.19 -15.20
CA LEU A 73 -0.49 -2.59 -15.60
C LEU A 73 -1.88 -3.22 -15.77
N GLU A 74 -2.77 -3.00 -14.79
CA GLU A 74 -4.17 -3.45 -14.89
C GLU A 74 -4.90 -2.81 -16.08
N GLY A 75 -4.68 -1.51 -16.32
CA GLY A 75 -5.25 -0.80 -17.46
C GLY A 75 -4.80 -1.37 -18.81
N ILE A 76 -3.51 -1.70 -18.95
CA ILE A 76 -2.95 -2.35 -20.14
C ILE A 76 -3.55 -3.75 -20.31
N GLU A 77 -3.61 -4.55 -19.25
CA GLU A 77 -4.16 -5.90 -19.31
C GLU A 77 -5.65 -5.88 -19.73
N LYS A 78 -6.46 -5.06 -19.06
CA LYS A 78 -7.89 -4.90 -19.41
C LYS A 78 -8.04 -4.38 -20.85
N GLY A 79 -7.24 -3.40 -21.26
CA GLY A 79 -7.27 -2.85 -22.61
C GLY A 79 -7.01 -3.92 -23.68
N ASN A 80 -5.99 -4.76 -23.46
CA ASN A 80 -5.64 -5.87 -24.34
C ASN A 80 -6.77 -6.91 -24.42
N LEU A 81 -7.35 -7.31 -23.29
CA LEU A 81 -8.47 -8.26 -23.25
C LEU A 81 -9.71 -7.72 -23.98
N ILE A 82 -10.05 -6.45 -23.75
CA ILE A 82 -11.18 -5.78 -24.42
C ILE A 82 -10.95 -5.73 -25.94
N GLY A 83 -9.74 -5.38 -26.37
CA GLY A 83 -9.37 -5.37 -27.79
C GLY A 83 -9.54 -6.73 -28.44
N LYS A 84 -9.05 -7.81 -27.80
CA LYS A 84 -9.21 -9.18 -28.27
C LYS A 84 -10.68 -9.60 -28.34
N ILE A 85 -11.49 -9.26 -27.35
CA ILE A 85 -12.94 -9.53 -27.33
C ILE A 85 -13.62 -8.84 -28.52
N HIS A 86 -13.35 -7.56 -28.74
CA HIS A 86 -13.93 -6.82 -29.87
C HIS A 86 -13.50 -7.37 -31.22
N LEU A 87 -12.24 -7.76 -31.36
CA LEU A 87 -11.73 -8.39 -32.57
C LEU A 87 -12.45 -9.72 -32.84
N ALA A 88 -12.53 -10.60 -31.83
CA ALA A 88 -13.22 -11.88 -31.95
C ALA A 88 -14.70 -11.70 -32.30
N GLN A 89 -15.38 -10.72 -31.69
CA GLN A 89 -16.77 -10.38 -32.02
C GLN A 89 -16.94 -9.93 -33.48
N ARG A 90 -16.00 -9.13 -34.01
CA ARG A 90 -16.04 -8.71 -35.42
C ARG A 90 -15.84 -9.88 -36.38
N ILE A 91 -14.90 -10.79 -36.09
CA ILE A 91 -14.65 -11.98 -36.91
C ILE A 91 -15.90 -12.89 -36.93
N LEU A 92 -16.54 -13.08 -35.77
CA LEU A 92 -17.79 -13.83 -35.63
C LEU A 92 -19.04 -13.08 -36.15
N LYS A 93 -18.87 -11.90 -36.78
CA LYS A 93 -19.96 -11.03 -37.28
C LYS A 93 -21.00 -10.66 -36.22
N ARG A 94 -20.61 -10.64 -34.94
CA ARG A 94 -21.46 -10.24 -33.82
C ARG A 94 -21.36 -8.73 -33.56
N ARG A 95 -22.43 -8.16 -33.04
CA ARG A 95 -22.42 -6.76 -32.58
C ARG A 95 -21.39 -6.60 -31.44
N PRO A 96 -20.42 -5.67 -31.55
CA PRO A 96 -19.42 -5.47 -30.51
C PRO A 96 -20.08 -4.94 -29.24
N MET A 97 -19.67 -5.48 -28.09
CA MET A 97 -20.16 -5.01 -26.80
C MET A 97 -19.68 -3.58 -26.51
N PRO A 98 -20.51 -2.72 -25.89
CA PRO A 98 -20.06 -1.39 -25.49
C PRO A 98 -18.83 -1.45 -24.58
N LYS A 99 -17.81 -0.63 -24.87
CA LYS A 99 -16.55 -0.61 -24.12
C LYS A 99 -16.77 -0.35 -22.62
N LYS A 100 -17.70 0.53 -22.26
CA LYS A 100 -18.06 0.84 -20.86
C LYS A 100 -18.46 -0.42 -20.08
N LYS A 101 -19.31 -1.26 -20.65
CA LYS A 101 -19.76 -2.53 -20.04
C LYS A 101 -18.64 -3.55 -19.84
N LEU A 102 -17.56 -3.45 -20.63
CA LEU A 102 -16.39 -4.30 -20.47
C LEU A 102 -15.37 -3.74 -19.47
N LEU A 103 -15.28 -2.41 -19.33
CA LEU A 103 -14.41 -1.77 -18.35
C LEU A 103 -14.86 -2.05 -16.91
N ASP A 104 -16.17 -2.15 -16.69
CA ASP A 104 -16.77 -2.49 -15.40
C ASP A 104 -16.50 -3.96 -14.97
N LYS A 105 -15.91 -4.78 -15.86
CA LYS A 105 -15.60 -6.18 -15.59
C LYS A 105 -14.21 -6.36 -15.01
N THR A 106 -14.07 -7.40 -14.21
CA THR A 106 -12.78 -7.87 -13.71
C THR A 106 -11.97 -8.54 -14.83
N PRO A 107 -10.62 -8.58 -14.75
CA PRO A 107 -9.79 -9.27 -15.72
C PRO A 107 -10.15 -10.76 -15.89
N LYS A 108 -10.58 -11.42 -14.80
CA LYS A 108 -11.02 -12.83 -14.81
C LYS A 108 -12.28 -13.03 -15.66
N GLU A 109 -13.26 -12.14 -15.53
CA GLU A 109 -14.48 -12.19 -16.34
C GLU A 109 -14.20 -11.89 -17.81
N LEU A 110 -13.33 -10.93 -18.10
CA LEU A 110 -12.91 -10.62 -19.47
C LEU A 110 -12.21 -11.82 -20.13
N ARG A 111 -11.32 -12.50 -19.41
CA ARG A 111 -10.70 -13.76 -19.87
C ARG A 111 -11.73 -14.85 -20.14
N ALA A 112 -12.74 -15.00 -19.28
CA ALA A 112 -13.79 -15.99 -19.48
C ALA A 112 -14.63 -15.69 -20.73
N ILE A 113 -14.94 -14.41 -21.00
CA ILE A 113 -15.64 -13.98 -22.22
C ILE A 113 -14.78 -14.28 -23.45
N LEU A 114 -13.50 -13.90 -23.43
CA LEU A 114 -12.59 -14.14 -24.53
C LEU A 114 -12.46 -15.64 -24.85
N LYS A 115 -12.29 -16.49 -23.83
CA LYS A 115 -12.20 -17.95 -23.99
C LYS A 115 -13.44 -18.55 -24.65
N LYS A 116 -14.63 -18.03 -24.35
CA LYS A 116 -15.88 -18.45 -25.01
C LYS A 116 -15.88 -18.07 -26.50
N LEU A 117 -15.48 -16.85 -26.82
CA LEU A 117 -15.41 -16.39 -28.22
C LEU A 117 -14.33 -17.13 -29.02
N GLU A 118 -13.18 -17.43 -28.41
CA GLU A 118 -12.12 -18.23 -29.02
C GLU A 118 -12.55 -19.68 -29.28
N ALA A 119 -13.32 -20.28 -28.36
CA ALA A 119 -13.88 -21.61 -28.56
C ALA A 119 -14.86 -21.62 -29.74
N GLU A 120 -15.71 -20.61 -29.87
CA GLU A 120 -16.61 -20.46 -31.02
C GLU A 120 -15.83 -20.25 -32.33
N LEU A 121 -14.76 -19.44 -32.33
CA LEU A 121 -13.90 -19.22 -33.50
C LEU A 121 -13.20 -20.49 -34.00
N ARG A 122 -12.89 -21.44 -33.12
CA ARG A 122 -12.32 -22.74 -33.52
C ARG A 122 -13.30 -23.68 -34.20
N ILE A 123 -14.60 -23.37 -34.14
CA ILE A 123 -15.69 -24.19 -34.69
C ILE A 123 -16.12 -23.65 -36.07
N VAL A 124 -15.72 -22.42 -36.44
CA VAL A 124 -16.01 -21.76 -37.73
C VAL A 124 -14.82 -21.93 -38.67
#